data_AF-A0ABD1LKK1-F1
#
_entry.id   AF-A0ABD1LKK1-F1
#
_cell.length_a   1.000
_cell.length_b   1.000
_cell.length_c   1.000
_cell.angle_alpha   90.00
_cell.angle_beta   90.00
_cell.angle_gamma   90.00
#
_symmetry.space_group_name_H-M   'P 1'
#
loop_
_entity.id
_entity.type
_entity.pdbx_description
1 polymer ?
#
loop_
_entity_poly.entity_id
_entity_poly.type
_entity_poly.pdbx_seq_one_letter_code
_entity_poly.pdbx_strand_id
1 'polypeptide(L)'
;MTVTLKHELIFNSFKTVDGRGANVQVTGHGCITLQYVSNVIIHNIHVHHCTPSGNTNIRATPTHVGWRGKSDGDGISIFGSRKIWIDHCSLSYCADGLIDAIMGSTGITISNNHFAHHDEVMLLGHDDRYLPDKGMQVTIAFNHFGEGLVQRMPRCRHGYIHVVNNDFTQWQMYAIGGSANPTINSQGNRYTAPSDPDAKEVTKRVDTDDREWSGWNWRTEGDIMVNGAFFVPSGAGLSAQYAEATSVQPKSAVQIDQLTMYSGVFGDPRDNGDLYPGFNGGGTVTGATSKGNSAGSTGSDDGDFFGMIFKGSSSSQAAPSSPSSSIVFVSTFLSLLIIFILDSTTNHALL
;
A
#
# COMPACT_ATOMS: atom_id res chain seq x y z
N MET A 1 -21.84 -11.50 -4.12
CA MET A 1 -22.44 -10.19 -3.79
C MET A 1 -21.46 -9.11 -4.22
N THR A 2 -21.89 -8.22 -5.11
CA THR A 2 -21.10 -7.07 -5.53
C THR A 2 -21.71 -5.81 -4.93
N VAL A 3 -20.90 -5.05 -4.20
CA VAL A 3 -21.26 -3.81 -3.51
C VAL A 3 -20.60 -2.66 -4.26
N THR A 4 -21.39 -1.97 -5.08
CA THR A 4 -20.95 -0.76 -5.78
C THR A 4 -21.25 0.46 -4.91
N LEU A 5 -20.21 1.02 -4.32
CA LEU A 5 -20.29 2.20 -3.46
C LEU A 5 -20.52 3.46 -4.29
N LYS A 6 -21.38 4.34 -3.79
CA LYS A 6 -21.63 5.66 -4.39
C LYS A 6 -20.60 6.71 -3.97
N HIS A 7 -20.06 6.56 -2.77
CA HIS A 7 -19.03 7.39 -2.16
C HIS A 7 -18.28 6.57 -1.11
N GLU A 8 -17.24 7.15 -0.50
CA GLU A 8 -16.48 6.55 0.61
C GLU A 8 -17.38 5.84 1.64
N LEU A 9 -17.05 4.58 1.95
CA LEU A 9 -17.58 3.83 3.07
C LEU A 9 -16.75 4.12 4.32
N ILE A 10 -17.25 5.05 5.15
CA ILE A 10 -16.58 5.45 6.39
C ILE A 10 -16.81 4.42 7.49
N PHE A 11 -15.73 3.91 8.06
CA PHE A 11 -15.78 2.98 9.18
C PHE A 11 -15.79 3.68 10.53
N ASN A 12 -16.36 2.98 11.52
CA ASN A 12 -16.19 3.30 12.94
C ASN A 12 -15.28 2.24 13.59
N SER A 13 -14.76 2.54 14.78
CA SER A 13 -13.94 1.60 15.56
C SER A 13 -14.70 0.31 15.91
N PHE A 14 -13.96 -0.75 16.23
CA PHE A 14 -14.49 -2.05 16.69
C PHE A 14 -15.42 -2.68 15.66
N LYS A 15 -14.89 -2.97 14.48
CA LYS A 15 -15.62 -3.58 13.36
C LYS A 15 -14.81 -4.71 12.73
N THR A 16 -15.53 -5.70 12.25
CA THR A 16 -14.99 -6.74 11.39
C THR A 16 -15.86 -6.79 10.15
N VAL A 17 -15.24 -6.64 8.98
CA VAL A 17 -15.82 -7.10 7.71
C VAL A 17 -15.32 -8.51 7.50
N ASP A 18 -16.25 -9.43 7.33
CA ASP A 18 -15.97 -10.84 7.16
C ASP A 18 -16.73 -11.35 5.94
N GLY A 19 -16.01 -11.60 4.85
CA GLY A 19 -16.58 -12.18 3.64
C GLY A 19 -16.56 -13.70 3.60
N ARG A 20 -16.18 -14.41 4.68
CA ARG A 20 -16.11 -15.88 4.64
C ARG A 20 -17.44 -16.51 4.28
N GLY A 21 -17.39 -17.56 3.46
CA GLY A 21 -18.57 -18.27 2.98
C GLY A 21 -19.38 -17.52 1.91
N ALA A 22 -18.89 -16.37 1.44
CA ALA A 22 -19.49 -15.60 0.36
C ALA A 22 -18.42 -15.00 -0.57
N ASN A 23 -18.74 -14.87 -1.86
CA ASN A 23 -17.93 -14.03 -2.75
C ASN A 23 -18.41 -12.58 -2.57
N VAL A 24 -17.66 -11.75 -1.85
CA VAL A 24 -18.00 -10.34 -1.56
C VAL A 24 -17.01 -9.43 -2.28
N GLN A 25 -17.54 -8.60 -3.17
CA GLN A 25 -16.76 -7.62 -3.94
C GLN A 25 -17.18 -6.21 -3.55
N VAL A 26 -16.20 -5.36 -3.24
CA VAL A 26 -16.38 -3.92 -2.98
C VAL A 26 -15.73 -3.13 -4.11
N THR A 27 -16.52 -2.26 -4.74
CA THR A 27 -16.11 -1.49 -5.93
C THR A 27 -16.80 -0.13 -5.98
N GLY A 28 -16.50 0.69 -6.98
CA GLY A 28 -17.19 1.95 -7.25
C GLY A 28 -16.42 3.16 -6.75
N HIS A 29 -17.06 4.01 -5.98
CA HIS A 29 -16.58 5.35 -5.67
C HIS A 29 -16.10 5.47 -4.22
N GLY A 30 -14.86 5.94 -4.02
CA GLY A 30 -14.22 6.21 -2.71
C GLY A 30 -13.80 4.98 -1.90
N CYS A 31 -14.49 3.85 -2.04
CA CYS A 31 -14.18 2.59 -1.36
C CYS A 31 -14.02 2.71 0.16
N ILE A 32 -13.06 2.02 0.79
CA ILE A 32 -13.03 1.84 2.25
C ILE A 32 -12.17 2.92 2.90
N THR A 33 -12.73 3.69 3.84
CA THR A 33 -12.01 4.71 4.59
C THR A 33 -12.02 4.41 6.09
N LEU A 34 -10.84 4.16 6.64
CA LEU A 34 -10.57 3.93 8.06
C LEU A 34 -9.89 5.18 8.66
N GLN A 35 -10.67 6.22 8.95
CA GLN A 35 -10.15 7.49 9.45
C GLN A 35 -10.39 7.68 10.96
N TYR A 36 -9.32 7.92 11.72
CA TYR A 36 -9.33 8.15 13.17
C TYR A 36 -10.03 7.03 13.97
N VAL A 37 -9.87 5.78 13.53
CA VAL A 37 -10.51 4.60 14.14
C VAL A 37 -9.48 3.63 14.69
N SER A 38 -9.97 2.67 15.47
CA SER A 38 -9.14 1.57 15.94
C SER A 38 -9.89 0.24 16.04
N ASN A 39 -9.13 -0.85 16.03
CA ASN A 39 -9.65 -2.22 16.16
C ASN A 39 -10.62 -2.55 15.00
N VAL A 40 -10.08 -2.52 13.78
CA VAL A 40 -10.83 -2.89 12.57
C VAL A 40 -10.16 -4.07 11.88
N ILE A 41 -10.96 -5.06 11.49
CA ILE A 41 -10.53 -6.19 10.69
C ILE A 41 -11.27 -6.11 9.35
N ILE A 42 -10.54 -6.17 8.24
CA ILE A 42 -11.09 -6.35 6.90
C ILE A 42 -10.61 -7.71 6.41
N HIS A 43 -11.53 -8.65 6.26
CA HIS A 43 -11.18 -10.05 6.01
C HIS A 43 -12.02 -10.68 4.90
N ASN A 44 -11.35 -11.41 4.01
CA ASN A 44 -11.96 -12.27 3.01
C ASN A 44 -12.89 -11.56 2.01
N ILE A 45 -12.49 -10.40 1.50
CA ILE A 45 -13.23 -9.65 0.48
C ILE A 45 -12.36 -9.26 -0.72
N HIS A 46 -12.99 -9.06 -1.87
CA HIS A 46 -12.33 -8.41 -3.01
C HIS A 46 -12.56 -6.90 -2.94
N VAL A 47 -11.52 -6.10 -3.21
CA VAL A 47 -11.60 -4.65 -3.33
C VAL A 47 -10.98 -4.25 -4.66
N HIS A 48 -11.77 -3.71 -5.59
CA HIS A 48 -11.28 -3.41 -6.93
C HIS A 48 -12.07 -2.32 -7.63
N HIS A 49 -11.46 -1.70 -8.65
CA HIS A 49 -12.12 -0.67 -9.47
C HIS A 49 -12.66 0.49 -8.62
N CYS A 50 -11.90 0.87 -7.60
CA CYS A 50 -12.17 2.04 -6.78
C CYS A 50 -11.80 3.31 -7.55
N THR A 51 -12.67 4.32 -7.48
CA THR A 51 -12.54 5.57 -8.23
C THR A 51 -12.74 6.78 -7.32
N PRO A 52 -12.18 7.95 -7.65
CA PRO A 52 -12.35 9.17 -6.88
C PRO A 52 -13.83 9.53 -6.64
N SER A 53 -14.16 10.04 -5.46
CA SER A 53 -15.51 10.47 -5.11
C SER A 53 -15.51 11.55 -4.03
N GLY A 54 -16.61 12.27 -3.83
CA GLY A 54 -16.72 13.24 -2.74
C GLY A 54 -17.34 14.55 -3.19
N ASN A 55 -16.94 15.66 -2.55
CA ASN A 55 -17.59 16.97 -2.67
C ASN A 55 -19.09 16.87 -2.40
N THR A 56 -19.43 16.13 -1.35
CA THR A 56 -20.81 15.84 -0.97
C THR A 56 -20.90 15.51 0.51
N ASN A 57 -22.14 15.43 1.01
CA ASN A 57 -22.44 14.98 2.36
C ASN A 57 -22.43 13.45 2.42
N ILE A 58 -21.54 12.89 3.25
CA ILE A 58 -21.42 11.45 3.47
C ILE A 58 -21.75 11.15 4.93
N ARG A 59 -22.51 10.07 5.16
CA ARG A 59 -22.85 9.58 6.49
C ARG A 59 -21.65 8.85 7.09
N ALA A 60 -21.07 9.37 8.18
CA ALA A 60 -19.96 8.72 8.88
C ALA A 60 -20.44 7.83 10.05
N THR A 61 -21.60 8.14 10.63
CA THR A 61 -22.23 7.34 11.69
C THR A 61 -23.75 7.32 11.50
N PRO A 62 -24.51 6.45 12.20
CA PRO A 62 -25.97 6.46 12.13
C PRO A 62 -26.61 7.83 12.44
N THR A 63 -25.93 8.70 13.20
CA THR A 63 -26.44 10.00 13.63
C THR A 63 -25.66 11.19 13.06
N HIS A 64 -24.56 10.96 12.32
CA HIS A 64 -23.71 12.01 11.81
C HIS A 64 -23.51 11.91 10.29
N VAL A 65 -23.78 13.03 9.61
CA VAL A 65 -23.49 13.28 8.19
C VAL A 65 -22.60 14.51 8.14
N GLY A 66 -21.50 14.41 7.39
CA GLY A 66 -20.54 15.50 7.24
C GLY A 66 -20.16 15.70 5.78
N TRP A 67 -19.75 16.92 5.45
CA TRP A 67 -19.19 17.22 4.13
C TRP A 67 -17.82 16.55 3.97
N ARG A 68 -17.59 15.91 2.83
CA ARG A 68 -16.33 15.26 2.47
C ARG A 68 -15.79 15.88 1.18
N GLY A 69 -14.49 16.17 1.18
CA GLY A 69 -13.76 16.55 -0.04
C GLY A 69 -13.64 15.37 -1.00
N LYS A 70 -12.93 15.58 -2.11
CA LYS A 70 -12.65 14.52 -3.08
C LYS A 70 -11.62 13.54 -2.52
N SER A 71 -11.92 12.24 -2.56
CA SER A 71 -11.01 11.12 -2.29
C SER A 71 -10.21 10.78 -3.55
N ASP A 72 -9.04 10.17 -3.37
CA ASP A 72 -8.13 9.83 -4.48
C ASP A 72 -8.57 8.56 -5.23
N GLY A 73 -9.31 7.67 -4.56
CA GLY A 73 -9.84 6.44 -5.17
C GLY A 73 -9.06 5.19 -4.76
N ASP A 74 -8.45 5.21 -3.58
CA ASP A 74 -7.78 4.05 -3.00
C ASP A 74 -8.74 2.89 -2.75
N GLY A 75 -8.21 1.67 -2.72
CA GLY A 75 -8.94 0.50 -2.25
C GLY A 75 -9.30 0.60 -0.76
N ILE A 76 -8.28 0.72 0.08
CA ILE A 76 -8.40 0.86 1.54
C ILE A 76 -7.50 2.01 2.02
N SER A 77 -8.11 3.10 2.47
CA SER A 77 -7.41 4.26 3.03
C SER A 77 -7.43 4.21 4.57
N ILE A 78 -6.26 4.28 5.20
CA ILE A 78 -6.03 4.20 6.65
C ILE A 78 -5.39 5.50 7.12
N PHE A 79 -6.17 6.32 7.82
CA PHE A 79 -5.79 7.69 8.16
C PHE A 79 -5.82 7.92 9.66
N GLY A 80 -4.67 8.15 10.29
CA GLY A 80 -4.56 8.36 11.75
C GLY A 80 -5.21 7.24 12.58
N SER A 81 -5.15 6.00 12.09
CA SER A 81 -5.86 4.85 12.66
C SER A 81 -4.88 3.83 13.24
N ARG A 82 -5.35 2.99 14.18
CA ARG A 82 -4.48 2.01 14.83
C ARG A 82 -5.13 0.66 15.08
N LYS A 83 -4.34 -0.42 15.20
CA LYS A 83 -4.84 -1.79 15.41
C LYS A 83 -5.78 -2.19 14.27
N ILE A 84 -5.21 -2.24 13.06
CA ILE A 84 -5.91 -2.59 11.84
C ILE A 84 -5.35 -3.91 11.31
N TRP A 85 -6.22 -4.82 10.88
CA TRP A 85 -5.82 -6.06 10.26
C TRP A 85 -6.53 -6.23 8.91
N ILE A 86 -5.75 -6.28 7.83
CA ILE A 86 -6.23 -6.54 6.47
C ILE A 86 -5.75 -7.93 6.09
N ASP A 87 -6.68 -8.87 5.95
CA ASP A 87 -6.35 -10.29 5.87
C ASP A 87 -7.15 -11.02 4.80
N HIS A 88 -6.50 -11.89 4.02
CA HIS A 88 -7.19 -12.68 2.98
C HIS A 88 -8.05 -11.84 2.02
N CYS A 89 -7.60 -10.64 1.68
CA CYS A 89 -8.27 -9.80 0.69
C CYS A 89 -7.60 -9.92 -0.68
N SER A 90 -8.38 -9.77 -1.74
CA SER A 90 -7.88 -9.68 -3.12
C SER A 90 -8.04 -8.23 -3.60
N LEU A 91 -6.95 -7.52 -3.91
CA LEU A 91 -6.94 -6.10 -4.25
C LEU A 91 -6.34 -5.83 -5.64
N SER A 92 -7.01 -5.04 -6.47
CA SER A 92 -6.56 -4.74 -7.85
C SER A 92 -7.27 -3.52 -8.46
N TYR A 93 -6.73 -2.97 -9.56
CA TYR A 93 -7.39 -2.00 -10.44
C TYR A 93 -8.04 -0.79 -9.74
N CYS A 94 -7.44 -0.25 -8.69
CA CYS A 94 -7.94 1.01 -8.12
C CYS A 94 -7.42 2.21 -8.92
N ALA A 95 -7.99 3.39 -8.72
CA ALA A 95 -7.57 4.58 -9.45
C ALA A 95 -6.26 5.17 -8.91
N ASP A 96 -5.99 5.03 -7.61
CA ASP A 96 -4.79 5.53 -6.94
C ASP A 96 -4.07 4.40 -6.17
N GLY A 97 -4.06 4.36 -4.84
CA GLY A 97 -3.45 3.26 -4.06
C GLY A 97 -4.33 1.99 -3.93
N LEU A 98 -3.76 0.80 -3.68
CA LEU A 98 -4.57 -0.32 -3.14
C LEU A 98 -4.74 -0.20 -1.63
N ILE A 99 -3.65 0.06 -0.91
CA ILE A 99 -3.65 0.30 0.53
C ILE A 99 -2.76 1.49 0.88
N ASP A 100 -3.36 2.53 1.44
CA ASP A 100 -2.65 3.73 1.88
C ASP A 100 -2.78 3.90 3.39
N ALA A 101 -1.66 3.92 4.11
CA ALA A 101 -1.62 4.13 5.55
C ALA A 101 -0.77 5.35 5.90
N ILE A 102 -1.41 6.40 6.39
CA ILE A 102 -0.79 7.72 6.55
C ILE A 102 -1.20 8.37 7.88
N MET A 103 -0.59 9.53 8.17
CA MET A 103 -1.03 10.45 9.22
C MET A 103 -0.93 9.86 10.63
N GLY A 104 0.19 9.20 10.93
CA GLY A 104 0.47 8.59 12.24
C GLY A 104 -0.26 7.27 12.46
N SER A 105 -0.72 6.61 11.38
CA SER A 105 -1.32 5.28 11.49
C SER A 105 -0.29 4.25 11.96
N THR A 106 -0.68 3.32 12.84
CA THR A 106 0.29 2.38 13.45
C THR A 106 -0.37 1.11 14.00
N GLY A 107 0.41 0.05 14.21
CA GLY A 107 -0.09 -1.25 14.65
C GLY A 107 -1.00 -1.86 13.58
N ILE A 108 -0.46 -1.98 12.36
CA ILE A 108 -1.17 -2.50 11.19
C ILE A 108 -0.56 -3.85 10.81
N THR A 109 -1.39 -4.85 10.52
CA THR A 109 -0.98 -6.11 9.89
C THR A 109 -1.71 -6.27 8.58
N ILE A 110 -0.95 -6.55 7.52
CA ILE A 110 -1.44 -6.82 6.17
C ILE A 110 -0.97 -8.23 5.83
N SER A 111 -1.87 -9.21 5.90
CA SER A 111 -1.49 -10.62 5.77
C SER A 111 -2.34 -11.45 4.83
N ASN A 112 -1.73 -12.47 4.22
CA ASN A 112 -2.43 -13.43 3.37
C ASN A 112 -3.24 -12.78 2.23
N ASN A 113 -2.91 -11.56 1.79
CA ASN A 113 -3.63 -10.88 0.72
C ASN A 113 -3.04 -11.24 -0.64
N HIS A 114 -3.84 -11.08 -1.68
CA HIS A 114 -3.40 -11.16 -3.07
C HIS A 114 -3.52 -9.77 -3.72
N PHE A 115 -2.42 -9.26 -4.24
CA PHE A 115 -2.35 -7.99 -4.96
C PHE A 115 -2.01 -8.27 -6.42
N ALA A 116 -2.73 -7.65 -7.36
CA ALA A 116 -2.46 -7.80 -8.78
C ALA A 116 -2.91 -6.58 -9.60
N HIS A 117 -2.36 -6.44 -10.80
CA HIS A 117 -2.74 -5.48 -11.85
C HIS A 117 -2.93 -4.05 -11.35
N HIS A 118 -1.85 -3.46 -10.83
CA HIS A 118 -1.91 -2.15 -10.21
C HIS A 118 -0.54 -1.46 -10.18
N ASP A 119 -0.50 -0.14 -10.37
CA ASP A 119 0.77 0.61 -10.37
C ASP A 119 1.25 0.86 -8.94
N GLU A 120 0.48 1.66 -8.19
CA GLU A 120 0.85 2.15 -6.87
C GLU A 120 0.22 1.26 -5.77
N VAL A 121 0.89 0.16 -5.41
CA VAL A 121 0.27 -0.89 -4.58
C VAL A 121 0.00 -0.44 -3.14
N MET A 122 1.05 -0.05 -2.40
CA MET A 122 0.94 0.23 -0.97
C MET A 122 1.82 1.39 -0.53
N LEU A 123 1.21 2.46 -0.03
CA LEU A 123 1.92 3.62 0.52
C LEU A 123 1.84 3.64 2.06
N LEU A 124 3.00 3.66 2.71
CA LEU A 124 3.13 3.75 4.16
C LEU A 124 3.83 5.07 4.53
N GLY A 125 3.04 6.07 4.90
CA GLY A 125 3.47 7.46 5.14
C GLY A 125 3.48 8.30 3.85
N HIS A 126 3.01 9.55 3.91
CA HIS A 126 2.70 10.37 2.72
C HIS A 126 3.67 11.54 2.46
N ASP A 127 4.23 12.16 3.49
CA ASP A 127 5.12 13.32 3.40
C ASP A 127 6.40 13.04 4.20
N ASP A 128 7.54 13.23 3.56
CA ASP A 128 8.88 13.04 4.16
C ASP A 128 9.09 13.91 5.42
N ARG A 129 8.34 15.01 5.56
CA ARG A 129 8.40 15.93 6.70
C ARG A 129 7.40 15.61 7.80
N TYR A 130 6.49 14.64 7.60
CA TYR A 130 5.47 14.31 8.58
C TYR A 130 6.02 13.38 9.67
N LEU A 131 6.70 13.98 10.65
CA LEU A 131 7.40 13.27 11.72
C LEU A 131 6.53 12.33 12.60
N PRO A 132 5.21 12.51 12.77
CA PRO A 132 4.41 11.53 13.50
C PRO A 132 4.42 10.11 12.88
N ASP A 133 4.73 9.97 11.59
CA ASP A 133 4.88 8.64 10.96
C ASP A 133 6.11 7.85 11.49
N LYS A 134 7.01 8.48 12.27
CA LYS A 134 8.10 7.76 12.97
C LYS A 134 7.60 6.69 13.95
N GLY A 135 6.38 6.85 14.48
CA GLY A 135 5.74 5.85 15.34
C GLY A 135 4.99 4.75 14.59
N MET A 136 4.99 4.78 13.25
CA MET A 136 4.31 3.78 12.43
C MET A 136 4.99 2.42 12.57
N GLN A 137 4.20 1.39 12.82
CA GLN A 137 4.63 0.00 12.84
C GLN A 137 3.68 -0.83 11.97
N VAL A 138 4.22 -1.49 10.95
CA VAL A 138 3.46 -2.28 9.99
C VAL A 138 4.11 -3.65 9.78
N THR A 139 3.30 -4.70 9.82
CA THR A 139 3.70 -6.06 9.42
C THR A 139 3.04 -6.41 8.10
N ILE A 140 3.84 -6.81 7.11
CA ILE A 140 3.42 -7.30 5.81
C ILE A 140 3.86 -8.76 5.74
N ALA A 141 2.91 -9.69 5.84
CA ALA A 141 3.24 -11.11 5.98
C ALA A 141 2.39 -12.04 5.12
N PHE A 142 3.02 -13.05 4.51
CA PHE A 142 2.29 -14.11 3.79
C PHE A 142 1.44 -13.62 2.60
N ASN A 143 1.68 -12.41 2.12
CA ASN A 143 0.98 -11.89 0.95
C ASN A 143 1.59 -12.44 -0.33
N HIS A 144 0.77 -12.51 -1.36
CA HIS A 144 1.22 -12.71 -2.73
C HIS A 144 1.08 -11.39 -3.49
N PHE A 145 2.23 -10.87 -3.93
CA PHE A 145 2.34 -9.73 -4.84
C PHE A 145 2.50 -10.29 -6.25
N GLY A 146 1.35 -10.47 -6.91
CA GLY A 146 1.17 -11.22 -8.14
C GLY A 146 1.44 -10.42 -9.41
N GLU A 147 0.77 -10.82 -10.48
CA GLU A 147 0.96 -10.28 -11.83
C GLU A 147 0.61 -8.79 -11.95
N GLY A 148 1.32 -8.09 -12.83
CA GLY A 148 0.92 -6.76 -13.28
C GLY A 148 1.10 -5.66 -12.23
N LEU A 149 1.93 -5.90 -11.21
CA LEU A 149 2.29 -4.89 -10.22
C LEU A 149 3.51 -4.08 -10.69
N VAL A 150 3.43 -2.76 -10.59
CA VAL A 150 4.54 -1.89 -11.03
C VAL A 150 5.50 -1.62 -9.88
N GLN A 151 4.99 -1.11 -8.75
CA GLN A 151 5.82 -0.61 -7.65
C GLN A 151 5.10 -0.58 -6.29
N ARG A 152 5.83 -0.13 -5.25
CA ARG A 152 5.32 0.16 -3.90
C ARG A 152 4.77 -1.05 -3.15
N MET A 153 5.59 -2.10 -3.01
CA MET A 153 5.24 -3.34 -2.29
C MET A 153 6.11 -3.58 -1.05
N PRO A 154 6.19 -2.67 -0.06
CA PRO A 154 5.58 -1.35 0.05
C PRO A 154 6.49 -0.19 -0.43
N ARG A 155 5.94 1.03 -0.47
CA ARG A 155 6.74 2.28 -0.40
C ARG A 155 6.58 2.92 0.98
N CYS A 156 7.68 3.04 1.71
CA CYS A 156 7.68 3.47 3.12
C CYS A 156 8.30 4.85 3.34
N ARG A 157 7.81 5.55 4.37
CA ARG A 157 8.42 6.75 4.94
C ARG A 157 8.42 6.66 6.45
N HIS A 158 9.57 6.96 7.07
CA HIS A 158 9.76 6.80 8.52
C HIS A 158 9.36 5.38 9.00
N GLY A 159 9.05 5.22 10.28
CA GLY A 159 8.44 4.01 10.83
C GLY A 159 9.30 2.73 10.76
N TYR A 160 8.68 1.64 11.19
CA TYR A 160 9.26 0.31 11.27
C TYR A 160 8.38 -0.69 10.54
N ILE A 161 8.93 -1.29 9.49
CA ILE A 161 8.20 -2.15 8.58
C ILE A 161 8.84 -3.53 8.57
N HIS A 162 8.06 -4.53 8.96
CA HIS A 162 8.42 -5.93 8.86
C HIS A 162 7.83 -6.53 7.59
N VAL A 163 8.68 -6.89 6.62
CA VAL A 163 8.28 -7.57 5.40
C VAL A 163 8.72 -9.02 5.50
N VAL A 164 7.80 -9.94 5.80
CA VAL A 164 8.15 -11.31 6.19
C VAL A 164 7.37 -12.39 5.45
N ASN A 165 8.08 -13.36 4.88
CA ASN A 165 7.49 -14.51 4.20
C ASN A 165 6.42 -14.18 3.14
N ASN A 166 6.62 -13.11 2.37
CA ASN A 166 5.79 -12.79 1.20
C ASN A 166 6.39 -13.37 -0.08
N ASP A 167 5.55 -13.52 -1.10
CA ASP A 167 5.97 -13.92 -2.45
C ASP A 167 5.77 -12.77 -3.43
N PHE A 168 6.88 -12.31 -4.04
CA PHE A 168 6.89 -11.22 -5.01
C PHE A 168 7.21 -11.76 -6.40
N THR A 169 6.35 -11.45 -7.36
CA THR A 169 6.51 -11.89 -8.75
C THR A 169 6.52 -10.71 -9.71
N GLN A 170 7.60 -10.59 -10.48
CA GLN A 170 7.67 -9.80 -11.71
C GLN A 170 7.17 -8.35 -11.59
N TRP A 171 7.65 -7.62 -10.57
CA TRP A 171 7.43 -6.17 -10.50
C TRP A 171 7.97 -5.47 -11.76
N GLN A 172 7.35 -4.35 -12.17
CA GLN A 172 7.79 -3.65 -13.39
C GLN A 172 8.82 -2.54 -13.11
N MET A 173 8.91 -2.01 -11.88
CA MET A 173 9.86 -0.96 -11.52
C MET A 173 10.72 -1.30 -10.30
N TYR A 174 10.11 -1.57 -9.15
CA TYR A 174 10.77 -2.06 -7.93
C TYR A 174 9.76 -2.74 -7.01
N ALA A 175 10.21 -3.62 -6.12
CA ALA A 175 9.33 -4.20 -5.11
C ALA A 175 9.22 -3.31 -3.88
N ILE A 176 10.33 -3.13 -3.15
CA ILE A 176 10.36 -2.40 -1.87
C ILE A 176 11.01 -1.03 -2.08
N GLY A 177 10.35 0.04 -1.66
CA GLY A 177 10.91 1.38 -1.77
C GLY A 177 10.67 2.26 -0.57
N GLY A 178 11.25 3.46 -0.60
CA GLY A 178 10.99 4.45 0.43
C GLY A 178 11.82 5.72 0.31
N SER A 179 11.40 6.71 1.11
CA SER A 179 12.07 7.99 1.32
C SER A 179 12.00 8.36 2.81
N ALA A 180 12.77 9.33 3.27
CA ALA A 180 12.76 9.78 4.68
C ALA A 180 13.07 8.69 5.73
N ASN A 181 14.11 7.88 5.49
CA ASN A 181 14.72 6.96 6.47
C ASN A 181 13.74 5.98 7.18
N PRO A 182 12.98 5.16 6.43
CA PRO A 182 12.21 4.07 7.03
C PRO A 182 13.14 2.93 7.47
N THR A 183 12.78 2.24 8.55
CA THR A 183 13.44 0.98 8.92
C THR A 183 12.70 -0.19 8.27
N ILE A 184 13.37 -0.90 7.37
CA ILE A 184 12.79 -2.02 6.63
C ILE A 184 13.52 -3.31 7.01
N ASN A 185 12.76 -4.24 7.56
CA ASN A 185 13.19 -5.57 7.92
C ASN A 185 12.60 -6.60 6.94
N SER A 186 13.35 -6.99 5.91
CA SER A 186 12.95 -8.06 4.97
C SER A 186 13.46 -9.41 5.46
N GLN A 187 12.57 -10.36 5.74
CA GLN A 187 12.96 -11.70 6.20
C GLN A 187 12.17 -12.84 5.54
N GLY A 188 12.89 -13.85 5.03
CA GLY A 188 12.28 -15.09 4.52
C GLY A 188 11.31 -14.94 3.35
N ASN A 189 11.36 -13.84 2.59
CA ASN A 189 10.56 -13.59 1.40
C ASN A 189 11.16 -14.29 0.17
N ARG A 190 10.37 -14.43 -0.91
CA ARG A 190 10.87 -14.78 -2.24
C ARG A 190 10.67 -13.61 -3.19
N TYR A 191 11.73 -13.21 -3.88
CA TYR A 191 11.70 -12.16 -4.89
C TYR A 191 12.05 -12.75 -6.26
N THR A 192 11.05 -12.88 -7.12
CA THR A 192 11.25 -13.34 -8.50
C THR A 192 11.23 -12.14 -9.45
N ALA A 193 12.42 -11.69 -9.84
CA ALA A 193 12.55 -10.53 -10.73
C ALA A 193 11.92 -10.80 -12.12
N PRO A 194 11.41 -9.76 -12.81
CA PRO A 194 10.97 -9.84 -14.20
C PRO A 194 12.12 -10.22 -15.14
N SER A 195 11.84 -10.50 -16.41
CA SER A 195 12.89 -10.75 -17.42
C SER A 195 13.72 -9.51 -17.75
N ASP A 196 13.15 -8.32 -17.56
CA ASP A 196 13.81 -7.03 -17.81
C ASP A 196 15.11 -6.90 -16.98
N PRO A 197 16.27 -6.68 -17.60
CA PRO A 197 17.55 -6.50 -16.91
C PRO A 197 17.60 -5.22 -16.05
N ASP A 198 16.79 -4.21 -16.34
CA ASP A 198 16.79 -2.94 -15.60
C ASP A 198 15.92 -2.99 -14.34
N ALA A 199 15.10 -4.04 -14.18
CA ALA A 199 14.19 -4.24 -13.05
C ALA A 199 14.62 -5.41 -12.13
N LYS A 200 15.94 -5.62 -11.94
CA LYS A 200 16.48 -6.67 -11.08
C LYS A 200 16.64 -6.27 -9.61
N GLU A 201 16.83 -4.98 -9.34
CA GLU A 201 16.94 -4.52 -7.97
C GLU A 201 15.56 -4.56 -7.30
N VAL A 202 15.47 -5.28 -6.17
CA VAL A 202 14.28 -5.35 -5.33
C VAL A 202 13.98 -3.99 -4.69
N THR A 203 15.03 -3.27 -4.34
CA THR A 203 15.00 -2.04 -3.55
C THR A 203 15.00 -0.76 -4.39
N LYS A 204 14.30 0.28 -3.93
CA LYS A 204 14.43 1.63 -4.50
C LYS A 204 14.40 2.72 -3.42
N ARG A 205 15.49 3.47 -3.30
CA ARG A 205 15.52 4.71 -2.52
C ARG A 205 15.06 5.84 -3.42
N VAL A 206 13.98 6.52 -3.03
CA VAL A 206 13.30 7.50 -3.88
C VAL A 206 13.81 8.90 -3.55
N ASP A 207 14.17 9.66 -4.59
CA ASP A 207 14.57 11.08 -4.51
C ASP A 207 15.65 11.40 -3.46
N THR A 208 16.59 10.48 -3.22
CA THR A 208 17.60 10.60 -2.16
C THR A 208 19.00 10.26 -2.68
N ASP A 209 19.99 11.09 -2.35
CA ASP A 209 21.40 10.86 -2.70
C ASP A 209 22.00 9.66 -1.95
N ASP A 210 22.91 8.92 -2.59
CA ASP A 210 23.55 7.72 -2.02
C ASP A 210 24.24 7.94 -0.67
N ARG A 211 24.77 9.14 -0.47
CA ARG A 211 25.42 9.51 0.80
C ARG A 211 24.43 9.59 1.94
N GLU A 212 23.18 9.99 1.66
CA GLU A 212 22.14 10.16 2.67
C GLU A 212 21.48 8.84 3.04
N TRP A 213 21.11 8.01 2.06
CA TRP A 213 20.40 6.77 2.35
C TRP A 213 21.29 5.63 2.85
N SER A 214 22.61 5.71 2.66
CA SER A 214 23.55 4.68 3.14
C SER A 214 23.44 4.41 4.66
N GLY A 215 23.01 5.40 5.44
CA GLY A 215 22.75 5.28 6.88
C GLY A 215 21.38 4.71 7.25
N TRP A 216 20.47 4.51 6.30
CA TRP A 216 19.12 4.00 6.55
C TRP A 216 19.14 2.50 6.82
N ASN A 217 18.27 2.02 7.70
CA ASN A 217 18.29 0.63 8.16
C ASN A 217 17.39 -0.27 7.30
N TRP A 218 17.95 -0.76 6.19
CA TRP A 218 17.28 -1.72 5.31
C TRP A 218 18.06 -3.01 5.30
N ARG A 219 17.45 -4.09 5.80
CA ARG A 219 18.09 -5.42 5.82
C ARG A 219 17.27 -6.45 5.09
N THR A 220 17.98 -7.48 4.64
CA THR A 220 17.46 -8.72 4.07
C THR A 220 18.08 -9.89 4.86
N GLU A 221 17.26 -10.86 5.27
CA GLU A 221 17.70 -12.05 6.01
C GLU A 221 16.90 -13.29 5.59
N GLY A 222 17.56 -14.32 5.06
CA GLY A 222 16.89 -15.56 4.66
C GLY A 222 15.95 -15.43 3.45
N ASP A 223 15.96 -14.30 2.75
CA ASP A 223 15.21 -14.09 1.51
C ASP A 223 15.82 -14.92 0.36
N ILE A 224 14.98 -15.40 -0.56
CA ILE A 224 15.40 -16.07 -1.80
C ILE A 224 15.25 -15.09 -2.97
N MET A 225 16.35 -14.90 -3.69
CA MET A 225 16.40 -14.07 -4.89
C MET A 225 16.39 -14.96 -6.13
N VAL A 226 15.41 -14.77 -7.02
CA VAL A 226 15.20 -15.58 -8.22
C VAL A 226 15.33 -14.71 -9.47
N ASN A 227 15.81 -15.30 -10.57
CA ASN A 227 15.93 -14.65 -11.87
C ASN A 227 16.81 -13.38 -11.87
N GLY A 228 17.90 -13.41 -11.09
CA GLY A 228 18.84 -12.30 -10.98
C GLY A 228 18.37 -11.15 -10.08
N ALA A 229 17.27 -11.33 -9.33
CA ALA A 229 16.89 -10.39 -8.29
C ALA A 229 18.06 -10.14 -7.32
N PHE A 230 18.16 -8.93 -6.79
CA PHE A 230 19.06 -8.64 -5.69
C PHE A 230 18.52 -7.53 -4.81
N PHE A 231 18.89 -7.56 -3.53
CA PHE A 231 18.54 -6.55 -2.55
C PHE A 231 19.80 -5.82 -2.14
N VAL A 232 19.78 -4.49 -2.17
CA VAL A 232 20.90 -3.66 -1.69
C VAL A 232 20.62 -3.27 -0.24
N PRO A 233 21.28 -3.85 0.77
CA PRO A 233 21.08 -3.47 2.18
C PRO A 233 21.81 -2.18 2.54
N SER A 234 21.42 -1.57 3.66
CA SER A 234 22.05 -0.36 4.19
C SER A 234 21.95 -0.27 5.72
N GLY A 235 22.70 0.65 6.30
CA GLY A 235 22.68 0.91 7.74
C GLY A 235 23.61 0.01 8.55
N ALA A 236 23.79 0.34 9.83
CA ALA A 236 24.79 -0.27 10.70
C ALA A 236 24.36 -1.62 11.32
N GLY A 237 23.26 -2.23 10.86
CA GLY A 237 22.78 -3.50 11.41
C GLY A 237 22.33 -3.42 12.88
N LEU A 238 21.82 -2.27 13.33
CA LEU A 238 21.43 -2.04 14.72
C LEU A 238 20.24 -2.94 15.12
N SER A 239 20.52 -3.97 15.93
CA SER A 239 19.52 -4.96 16.37
C SER A 239 18.31 -4.36 17.09
N ALA A 240 18.48 -3.23 17.81
CA ALA A 240 17.41 -2.62 18.58
C ALA A 240 16.27 -2.04 17.72
N GLN A 241 16.57 -1.35 16.61
CA GLN A 241 15.53 -0.81 15.72
C GLN A 241 14.80 -1.93 14.97
N TYR A 242 15.53 -2.98 14.61
CA TYR A 242 14.92 -4.15 14.01
C TYR A 242 14.05 -4.95 14.99
N ALA A 243 14.24 -4.82 16.30
CA ALA A 243 13.33 -5.40 17.29
C ALA A 243 11.94 -4.75 17.24
N GLU A 244 11.86 -3.44 16.97
CA GLU A 244 10.58 -2.74 16.73
C GLU A 244 9.95 -3.14 15.38
N ALA A 245 10.79 -3.44 14.38
CA ALA A 245 10.38 -3.94 13.07
C ALA A 245 10.28 -5.49 13.01
N THR A 246 10.23 -6.19 14.15
CA THR A 246 10.06 -7.65 14.19
C THR A 246 8.73 -7.95 14.88
N SER A 247 7.88 -8.74 14.22
CA SER A 247 6.54 -9.07 14.73
C SER A 247 6.24 -10.56 14.81
N VAL A 248 6.81 -11.36 13.90
CA VAL A 248 6.68 -12.83 13.87
C VAL A 248 8.03 -13.42 13.50
N GLN A 249 8.32 -14.64 13.96
CA GLN A 249 9.55 -15.33 13.59
C GLN A 249 9.49 -15.72 12.10
N PRO A 250 10.50 -15.38 11.28
CA PRO A 250 10.51 -15.72 9.87
C PRO A 250 10.69 -17.22 9.68
N LYS A 251 9.90 -17.80 8.77
CA LYS A 251 10.09 -19.16 8.27
C LYS A 251 11.05 -19.18 7.08
N SER A 252 11.53 -20.37 6.73
CA SER A 252 12.40 -20.52 5.55
C SER A 252 11.66 -20.10 4.28
N ALA A 253 12.30 -19.28 3.45
CA ALA A 253 11.77 -18.87 2.16
C ALA A 253 11.55 -20.05 1.18
N VAL A 254 12.14 -21.22 1.43
CA VAL A 254 11.86 -22.45 0.66
C VAL A 254 10.40 -22.89 0.82
N GLN A 255 9.75 -22.50 1.92
CA GLN A 255 8.34 -22.82 2.18
C GLN A 255 7.37 -21.76 1.61
N ILE A 256 7.85 -20.74 0.88
CA ILE A 256 6.98 -19.63 0.42
C ILE A 256 5.75 -20.15 -0.31
N ASP A 257 5.89 -21.14 -1.20
CA ASP A 257 4.73 -21.70 -1.91
C ASP A 257 3.65 -22.18 -0.94
N GLN A 258 4.02 -22.87 0.15
CA GLN A 258 3.09 -23.35 1.18
C GLN A 258 2.55 -22.22 2.06
N LEU A 259 3.38 -21.21 2.34
CA LEU A 259 3.01 -20.10 3.23
C LEU A 259 2.02 -19.14 2.56
N THR A 260 2.10 -18.99 1.24
CA THR A 260 1.26 -18.08 0.46
C THR A 260 0.25 -18.80 -0.44
N MET A 261 0.13 -20.14 -0.36
CA MET A 261 -0.77 -20.92 -1.25
C MET A 261 -2.24 -20.50 -1.20
N TYR A 262 -2.68 -19.92 -0.09
CA TYR A 262 -4.07 -19.48 0.11
C TYR A 262 -4.19 -17.95 0.16
N SER A 263 -3.19 -17.20 -0.31
CA SER A 263 -3.27 -15.74 -0.35
C SER A 263 -4.46 -15.26 -1.18
N GLY A 264 -5.12 -14.20 -0.73
CA GLY A 264 -6.36 -13.68 -1.33
C GLY A 264 -7.60 -14.22 -0.64
N VAL A 265 -8.75 -13.98 -1.26
CA VAL A 265 -10.05 -14.47 -0.77
C VAL A 265 -10.10 -15.98 -0.85
N PHE A 266 -10.66 -16.62 0.19
CA PHE A 266 -10.82 -18.07 0.24
C PHE A 266 -11.61 -18.61 -0.96
N GLY A 267 -11.04 -19.61 -1.62
CA GLY A 267 -11.63 -20.27 -2.77
C GLY A 267 -11.21 -19.66 -4.11
N ASP A 268 -10.55 -18.51 -4.12
CA ASP A 268 -9.92 -17.98 -5.32
C ASP A 268 -8.69 -18.81 -5.70
N PRO A 269 -8.45 -19.05 -7.00
CA PRO A 269 -7.16 -19.49 -7.47
C PRO A 269 -6.11 -18.40 -7.19
N ARG A 270 -4.94 -18.79 -6.68
CA ARG A 270 -3.78 -17.89 -6.50
C ARG A 270 -3.24 -17.39 -7.84
N ASP A 271 -3.00 -18.31 -8.78
CA ASP A 271 -2.32 -18.07 -10.07
C ASP A 271 -3.17 -18.61 -11.24
N ASN A 272 -4.35 -18.05 -11.52
CA ASN A 272 -5.04 -18.34 -12.78
C ASN A 272 -5.21 -17.06 -13.59
N GLY A 273 -4.51 -17.01 -14.72
CA GLY A 273 -4.78 -16.07 -15.80
C GLY A 273 -6.25 -16.13 -16.24
N ASP A 274 -6.78 -14.96 -16.59
CA ASP A 274 -7.94 -14.73 -17.46
C ASP A 274 -9.36 -15.07 -16.97
N LEU A 275 -9.60 -15.39 -15.70
CA LEU A 275 -10.98 -15.48 -15.18
C LEU A 275 -11.16 -14.71 -13.87
N TYR A 276 -11.14 -13.39 -13.96
CA TYR A 276 -11.55 -12.49 -12.90
C TYR A 276 -13.08 -12.28 -12.88
N PRO A 277 -13.70 -12.17 -11.69
CA PRO A 277 -15.14 -12.02 -11.56
C PRO A 277 -15.56 -10.61 -12.01
N GLY A 278 -16.08 -10.50 -13.24
CA GLY A 278 -16.57 -9.24 -13.78
C GLY A 278 -16.51 -9.13 -15.30
N PHE A 279 -15.71 -9.97 -15.97
CA PHE A 279 -15.65 -9.99 -17.42
C PHE A 279 -16.56 -11.09 -17.99
N ASN A 280 -17.80 -10.73 -18.34
CA ASN A 280 -18.72 -11.62 -19.06
C ASN A 280 -18.48 -11.47 -20.57
N GLY A 281 -17.26 -11.77 -21.02
CA GLY A 281 -16.93 -11.91 -22.43
C GLY A 281 -17.16 -13.34 -22.85
N GLY A 282 -18.33 -13.63 -23.43
CA GLY A 282 -18.68 -14.98 -23.90
C GLY A 282 -17.67 -15.50 -24.92
N GLY A 283 -16.81 -16.43 -24.49
CA GLY A 283 -15.87 -17.15 -25.34
C GLY A 283 -15.65 -18.54 -24.78
N THR A 284 -16.37 -19.52 -25.29
CA THR A 284 -16.19 -20.92 -24.93
C THR A 284 -14.83 -21.41 -25.42
N VAL A 285 -13.87 -21.64 -24.52
CA VAL A 285 -12.61 -22.30 -24.87
C VAL A 285 -12.75 -23.79 -24.60
N THR A 286 -13.12 -24.55 -25.63
CA THR A 286 -12.91 -25.99 -25.66
C THR A 286 -11.43 -26.27 -25.89
N GLY A 287 -10.82 -27.04 -24.99
CA GLY A 287 -9.40 -27.38 -25.06
C GLY A 287 -9.03 -28.18 -26.32
N ALA A 288 -7.81 -27.96 -26.82
CA ALA A 288 -7.11 -28.92 -27.67
C ALA A 288 -5.59 -28.70 -27.61
N THR A 289 -4.90 -29.83 -27.60
CA THR A 289 -3.46 -30.09 -27.58
C THR A 289 -2.70 -29.67 -28.86
N SER A 290 -1.47 -29.18 -28.65
CA SER A 290 -0.24 -29.26 -29.48
C SER A 290 -0.30 -29.55 -31.00
N LYS A 291 0.31 -28.64 -31.80
CA LYS A 291 1.44 -28.86 -32.77
C LYS A 291 1.59 -27.72 -33.79
N GLY A 292 2.85 -27.34 -34.06
CA GLY A 292 3.38 -27.14 -35.42
C GLY A 292 3.32 -25.75 -36.06
N ASN A 293 4.50 -25.24 -36.45
CA ASN A 293 4.77 -24.09 -37.32
C ASN A 293 3.85 -23.97 -38.54
N SER A 294 3.52 -22.72 -38.93
CA SER A 294 3.90 -22.10 -40.23
C SER A 294 3.32 -20.69 -40.37
N ALA A 295 4.07 -19.83 -41.06
CA ALA A 295 3.80 -18.42 -41.32
C ALA A 295 2.56 -18.15 -42.20
N GLY A 296 1.94 -16.98 -42.01
CA GLY A 296 0.92 -16.42 -42.91
C GLY A 296 0.41 -15.08 -42.39
N SER A 297 0.86 -13.99 -43.02
CA SER A 297 0.37 -12.62 -42.83
C SER A 297 -1.02 -12.46 -43.43
N THR A 298 -1.95 -11.88 -42.67
CA THR A 298 -2.96 -10.90 -43.16
C THR A 298 -3.53 -10.16 -41.97
N GLY A 299 -3.51 -8.83 -42.04
CA GLY A 299 -3.92 -7.94 -40.96
C GLY A 299 -5.43 -7.78 -40.80
N SER A 300 -5.79 -7.37 -39.59
CA SER A 300 -6.99 -6.65 -39.24
C SER A 300 -6.69 -5.90 -37.95
N ASP A 301 -6.80 -4.57 -38.03
CA ASP A 301 -6.68 -3.62 -36.92
C ASP A 301 -7.64 -3.99 -35.80
N ASP A 302 -7.10 -4.36 -34.63
CA ASP A 302 -7.82 -4.29 -33.37
C ASP A 302 -7.04 -3.37 -32.43
N GLY A 303 -7.74 -2.35 -31.93
CA GLY A 303 -7.18 -1.18 -31.27
C GLY A 303 -6.44 -1.49 -29.97
N ASP A 304 -5.18 -1.08 -29.93
CA ASP A 304 -4.34 -0.99 -28.74
C ASP A 304 -4.96 -0.08 -27.68
N PHE A 305 -5.71 -0.68 -26.74
CA PHE A 305 -6.20 -0.01 -25.53
C PHE A 305 -5.07 0.31 -24.54
N PHE A 306 -3.93 -0.40 -24.61
CA PHE A 306 -2.75 -0.19 -23.76
C PHE A 306 -1.89 1.01 -24.17
N GLY A 307 -2.00 1.48 -25.43
CA GLY A 307 -1.20 2.59 -25.95
C GLY A 307 -1.67 4.00 -25.51
N MET A 308 -2.87 4.11 -24.91
CA MET A 308 -3.43 5.41 -24.51
C MET A 308 -3.15 5.81 -23.05
N ILE A 309 -2.60 4.91 -22.22
CA ILE A 309 -2.24 5.20 -20.82
C ILE A 309 -0.80 5.72 -20.67
N PHE A 310 0.10 5.44 -21.62
CA PHE A 310 1.53 5.70 -21.46
C PHE A 310 2.11 6.72 -22.46
N LYS A 311 1.47 7.88 -22.64
CA LYS A 311 2.04 8.99 -23.43
C LYS A 311 2.21 10.27 -22.61
N GLY A 312 3.38 10.37 -21.99
CA GLY A 312 4.23 11.56 -21.87
C GLY A 312 3.63 12.86 -21.29
N SER A 313 4.01 13.18 -20.05
CA SER A 313 4.04 14.55 -19.52
C SER A 313 5.48 15.04 -19.38
N SER A 314 6.10 15.36 -20.51
CA SER A 314 7.25 16.27 -20.55
C SER A 314 6.75 17.68 -20.85
N SER A 315 6.66 18.56 -19.83
CA SER A 315 6.73 20.01 -20.05
C SER A 315 6.94 20.81 -18.76
N SER A 316 8.10 21.49 -18.74
CA SER A 316 8.35 22.87 -18.29
C SER A 316 7.97 23.30 -16.87
N GLN A 317 9.03 23.59 -16.11
CA GLN A 317 9.16 24.56 -15.02
C GLN A 317 8.18 25.76 -15.08
N ALA A 318 7.48 25.99 -13.97
CA ALA A 318 7.09 27.32 -13.52
C ALA A 318 7.19 27.36 -11.98
N ALA A 319 7.90 28.34 -11.45
CA ALA A 319 8.13 28.54 -10.02
C ALA A 319 6.84 28.96 -9.28
N PRO A 320 6.59 28.52 -8.03
CA PRO A 320 5.53 29.10 -7.22
C PRO A 320 5.99 30.40 -6.54
N SER A 321 5.12 31.40 -6.59
CA SER A 321 5.22 32.70 -5.92
C SER A 321 5.10 32.58 -4.39
N SER A 322 5.92 33.36 -3.68
CA SER A 322 6.00 33.49 -2.22
C SER A 322 4.67 33.96 -1.58
N PRO A 323 4.25 33.43 -0.42
CA PRO A 323 3.21 34.05 0.38
C PRO A 323 3.77 35.17 1.27
N SER A 324 2.97 36.22 1.41
CA SER A 324 3.25 37.46 2.13
C SER A 324 3.32 37.29 3.65
N SER A 325 4.40 37.80 4.22
CA SER A 325 4.77 37.75 5.63
C SER A 325 3.99 38.75 6.48
N SER A 326 2.76 38.43 6.91
CA SER A 326 2.05 39.31 7.87
C SER A 326 1.14 38.64 8.92
N ILE A 327 0.98 37.31 8.93
CA ILE A 327 0.01 36.65 9.85
C ILE A 327 0.67 35.78 10.94
N VAL A 328 1.98 35.54 10.87
CA VAL A 328 2.68 34.63 11.80
C VAL A 328 3.04 35.28 13.16
N PHE A 329 3.06 36.61 13.27
CA PHE A 329 3.51 37.27 14.50
C PHE A 329 2.46 37.37 15.63
N VAL A 330 1.17 37.24 15.33
CA VAL A 330 0.12 37.38 16.36
C VAL A 330 -0.16 36.05 17.07
N SER A 331 0.04 34.91 16.39
CA SER A 331 -0.24 33.58 16.97
C SER A 331 0.82 33.11 17.95
N THR A 332 2.08 33.54 17.80
CA THR A 332 3.20 33.12 18.67
C THR A 332 3.24 33.92 19.97
N PHE A 333 2.73 35.15 19.98
CA PHE A 333 2.66 35.97 21.19
C PHE A 333 1.54 35.51 22.14
N LEU A 334 0.42 35.02 21.58
CA LEU A 334 -0.70 34.53 22.38
C LEU A 334 -0.38 33.18 23.07
N SER A 335 0.39 32.31 22.41
CA SER A 335 0.81 31.02 23.00
C SER A 335 1.87 31.20 24.10
N LEU A 336 2.80 32.14 23.96
CA LEU A 336 3.77 32.46 25.02
C LEU A 336 3.11 33.11 26.25
N LEU A 337 2.08 33.95 26.06
CA LEU A 337 1.31 34.54 27.16
C LEU A 337 0.53 33.48 27.95
N ILE A 338 -0.05 32.48 27.27
CA ILE A 338 -0.78 31.37 27.91
C ILE A 338 0.18 30.49 28.74
N ILE A 339 1.38 30.23 28.23
CA ILE A 339 2.41 29.46 28.97
C ILE A 339 2.86 30.22 30.22
N PHE A 340 3.06 31.54 30.13
CA PHE A 340 3.48 32.36 31.28
C PHE A 340 2.40 32.46 32.38
N ILE A 341 1.12 32.52 31.99
CA ILE A 341 -0.01 32.52 32.95
C ILE A 341 -0.19 31.15 33.62
N LEU A 342 0.03 30.05 32.89
CA LEU A 342 -0.01 28.71 33.48
C LEU A 342 1.14 28.47 34.46
N ASP A 343 2.36 28.93 34.16
CA ASP A 343 3.53 28.72 35.02
C ASP A 343 3.50 29.58 36.30
N SER A 344 2.91 30.78 36.23
CA SER A 344 2.72 31.66 37.39
C SER A 344 1.58 31.22 38.32
N THR A 345 0.60 30.46 37.82
CA THR A 345 -0.51 29.93 38.64
C THR A 345 -0.16 28.61 39.32
N THR A 346 0.76 27.81 38.78
CA THR A 346 1.22 26.55 39.40
C THR A 346 2.28 26.74 40.49
N ASN A 347 3.06 27.83 40.45
CA ASN A 347 4.13 28.07 41.42
C ASN A 347 3.70 28.72 42.75
N HIS A 348 2.41 29.06 42.91
CA HIS A 348 1.86 29.59 44.17
C HIS A 348 1.18 28.52 45.07
N ALA A 349 1.25 27.24 44.72
CA ALA A 349 0.67 26.15 45.51
C ALA A 349 1.68 25.36 46.37
N LEU A 350 2.95 25.76 46.39
CA LEU A 350 3.99 25.16 47.24
C LEU A 350 4.85 26.26 47.87
N LEU A 351 4.33 26.89 48.91
CA LEU A 351 5.10 27.47 50.02
C LEU A 351 4.20 27.56 51.26
#